data_AF-A0A4Q4CJV0-F1
#
_entry.id   AF-A0A4Q4CJV0-F1
#
_cell.length_a   1.000
_cell.length_b   1.000
_cell.length_c   1.000
_cell.angle_alpha   90.00
_cell.angle_beta   90.00
_cell.angle_gamma   90.00
#
_symmetry.space_group_name_H-M   'P 1'
#
loop_
_entity.id
_entity.type
_entity.pdbx_description
1 polymer ?
#
loop_
_entity_poly.entity_id
_entity_poly.type
_entity_poly.pdbx_seq_one_letter_code
_entity_poly.pdbx_strand_id
1 'polypeptide(L)'
;TNLPLADLTGGRAWIVWEVDGKPLPRQHGGPLRLLVPHLYFWKSAKWISRLELMAEDRPGFWEQNGYHDRGDPWLEQRYQGDP
;
A
#
# COMPACT_ATOMS: atom_id res chain seq x y z
N THR A 1 -4.17 -5.68 -0.75
CA THR A 1 -3.84 -5.04 0.52
C THR A 1 -4.97 -4.12 0.88
N ASN A 2 -5.25 -3.99 2.16
CA ASN A 2 -6.25 -3.14 2.78
C ASN A 2 -5.52 -2.13 3.66
N LEU A 3 -6.03 -0.90 3.72
CA LEU A 3 -5.43 0.19 4.48
C LEU A 3 -6.55 1.05 5.08
N PRO A 4 -6.43 1.47 6.35
CA PRO A 4 -7.31 2.47 6.92
C PRO A 4 -7.30 3.76 6.09
N LEU A 5 -8.46 4.40 5.94
CA LEU A 5 -8.58 5.66 5.19
C LEU A 5 -7.65 6.75 5.74
N ALA A 6 -7.39 6.72 7.06
CA ALA A 6 -6.43 7.62 7.69
C ALA A 6 -5.08 7.55 6.97
N ASP A 7 -4.51 6.37 6.74
CA ASP A 7 -3.18 6.20 6.12
C ASP A 7 -3.11 6.63 4.65
N LEU A 8 -4.26 6.81 4.00
CA LEU A 8 -4.36 7.25 2.61
C LEU A 8 -4.63 8.75 2.47
N THR A 9 -5.09 9.41 3.52
CA THR A 9 -5.53 10.81 3.49
C THR A 9 -4.54 11.73 4.21
N GLY A 10 -4.72 13.05 4.04
CA GLY A 10 -3.85 14.06 4.66
C GLY A 10 -2.45 14.14 4.03
N GLY A 11 -2.32 13.79 2.74
CA GLY A 11 -1.04 13.87 2.02
C GLY A 11 -0.05 12.77 2.38
N ARG A 12 -0.51 11.66 2.97
CA ARG A 12 0.34 10.52 3.38
C ARG A 12 0.54 9.45 2.30
N ALA A 13 -0.28 9.47 1.26
CA ALA A 13 -0.22 8.50 0.16
C ALA A 13 -0.52 9.16 -1.18
N TRP A 14 -0.08 8.51 -2.26
CA TRP A 14 -0.23 8.98 -3.62
C TRP A 14 -0.64 7.87 -4.58
N ILE A 15 -1.39 8.26 -5.61
CA ILE A 15 -1.48 7.50 -6.85
C ILE A 15 -0.41 8.04 -7.79
N VAL A 16 0.46 7.15 -8.27
CA VAL A 16 1.65 7.53 -9.04
C VAL A 16 1.58 6.90 -10.42
N TRP A 17 1.72 7.74 -11.45
CA TRP A 17 1.80 7.35 -12.87
C TRP A 17 3.08 7.85 -13.56
N GLU A 18 3.87 8.70 -12.91
CA GLU A 18 5.06 9.34 -13.45
C GLU A 18 6.18 9.42 -12.41
N VAL A 19 7.43 9.41 -12.87
CA VAL A 19 8.63 9.71 -12.09
C VAL A 19 9.62 10.49 -12.97
N ASP A 20 10.17 11.58 -12.45
CA ASP A 20 11.13 12.45 -13.16
C ASP A 20 10.68 12.89 -14.57
N GLY A 21 9.40 13.28 -14.71
CA GLY A 21 8.86 13.74 -16.00
C GLY A 21 8.57 12.61 -17.00
N LYS A 22 8.70 11.34 -16.60
CA LYS A 22 8.57 10.18 -17.48
C LYS A 22 7.56 9.17 -16.95
N PRO A 23 6.81 8.47 -17.83
CA PRO A 23 5.87 7.43 -17.41
C PRO A 23 6.53 6.41 -16.48
N LEU A 24 5.82 6.04 -15.42
CA LEU A 24 6.32 5.09 -14.43
C LEU A 24 6.65 3.75 -15.12
N PRO A 25 7.89 3.24 -15.02
CA PRO A 25 8.25 1.98 -15.65
C PRO A 25 7.42 0.80 -15.10
N ARG A 26 7.12 -0.19 -15.96
CA ARG A 26 6.32 -1.37 -15.59
C ARG A 26 6.87 -2.09 -14.35
N GLN A 27 8.20 -2.25 -14.26
CA GLN A 27 8.87 -2.87 -13.10
C GLN A 27 8.61 -2.13 -11.77
N HIS A 28 8.35 -0.82 -11.84
CA HIS A 28 8.04 0.01 -10.68
C HIS A 28 6.54 0.14 -10.42
N GLY A 29 5.68 -0.51 -11.20
CA GLY A 29 4.23 -0.52 -11.01
C GLY A 29 3.45 0.30 -12.03
N GLY A 30 4.08 0.80 -13.09
CA GLY A 30 3.37 1.50 -14.17
C GLY A 30 2.33 0.63 -14.89
N PRO A 31 1.24 1.20 -15.40
CA PRO A 31 1.01 2.63 -15.57
C PRO A 31 0.50 3.36 -14.32
N LEU A 32 0.05 2.62 -13.29
CA LEU A 32 -0.53 3.21 -12.10
C LEU A 32 -0.18 2.36 -10.87
N ARG A 33 0.30 3.00 -9.81
CA ARG A 33 0.53 2.37 -8.52
C ARG A 33 0.01 3.21 -7.37
N LEU A 34 -0.26 2.54 -6.25
CA LEU A 34 -0.35 3.17 -4.94
C LEU A 34 1.07 3.31 -4.35
N LEU A 35 1.30 4.42 -3.66
CA LEU A 35 2.51 4.69 -2.88
C LEU A 35 2.12 5.18 -1.48
N VAL A 36 2.57 4.47 -0.45
CA VAL A 36 2.36 4.74 0.98
C VAL A 36 3.71 4.70 1.68
N PRO A 37 4.46 5.82 1.74
CA PRO A 37 5.86 5.81 2.13
C PRO A 37 6.14 5.51 3.60
N HIS A 38 5.17 5.72 4.49
CA HIS A 38 5.35 5.50 5.94
C HIS A 38 5.11 4.06 6.37
N LEU A 39 4.72 3.16 5.44
CA LEU A 39 4.51 1.74 5.70
C LEU A 39 5.45 0.90 4.83
N TYR A 40 5.61 -0.38 5.17
CA TYR A 40 6.34 -1.32 4.34
C TYR A 40 5.78 -1.38 2.92
N PHE A 41 6.70 -1.50 1.95
CA PHE A 41 6.39 -1.34 0.54
C PHE A 41 5.39 -2.35 -0.04
N TRP A 42 5.13 -3.48 0.63
CA TRP A 42 4.07 -4.41 0.20
C TRP A 42 2.67 -3.81 0.32
N LYS A 43 2.47 -2.78 1.16
CA LYS A 43 1.24 -1.98 1.22
C LYS A 43 1.08 -1.02 0.03
N SER A 44 2.17 -0.74 -0.70
CA SER A 44 2.18 0.11 -1.89
C SER A 44 1.94 -0.70 -3.17
N ALA A 45 0.67 -1.05 -3.41
CA ALA A 45 0.26 -1.93 -4.51
C ALA A 45 0.70 -1.41 -5.90
N LYS A 46 1.26 -2.32 -6.71
CA LYS A 46 1.59 -2.08 -8.13
C LYS A 46 0.39 -2.41 -9.02
N TRP A 47 0.32 -1.76 -10.18
CA TRP A 47 -0.64 -2.08 -11.25
C TRP A 47 -2.09 -2.03 -10.79
N ILE A 48 -2.43 -0.99 -10.02
CA ILE A 48 -3.78 -0.85 -9.48
C ILE A 48 -4.79 -0.63 -10.63
N SER A 49 -5.92 -1.31 -10.55
CA SER A 49 -7.04 -1.19 -11.51
C SER A 49 -8.35 -0.77 -10.85
N ARG A 50 -8.44 -0.89 -9.52
CA ARG A 50 -9.62 -0.56 -8.72
C ARG A 50 -9.19 -0.12 -7.32
N LEU A 51 -9.89 0.87 -6.80
CA LEU A 51 -9.91 1.23 -5.39
C LEU A 51 -11.35 1.04 -4.91
N GLU A 52 -11.52 0.34 -3.80
CA GLU A 52 -12.83 0.06 -3.20
C GLU A 52 -12.85 0.61 -1.79
N LEU A 53 -13.83 1.47 -1.49
CA LEU A 53 -14.06 1.97 -0.15
C LEU A 53 -15.02 1.02 0.57
N MET A 54 -14.64 0.61 1.76
CA MET A 54 -15.35 -0.39 2.55
C MET A 54 -15.61 0.14 3.96
N ALA A 55 -16.77 -0.19 4.54
CA ALA A 55 -17.12 0.22 5.90
C ALA A 55 -16.40 -0.62 6.97
N GLU A 56 -16.05 -1.86 6.63
CA GLU A 56 -15.40 -2.82 7.51
C GLU A 56 -14.10 -3.28 6.88
N ASP A 57 -13.12 -3.58 7.72
CA ASP A 57 -11.84 -4.09 7.25
C ASP A 57 -11.96 -5.53 6.75
N ARG A 58 -11.28 -5.82 5.63
CA ARG A 58 -11.18 -7.18 5.08
C ARG A 58 -9.72 -7.44 4.70
N PRO A 59 -9.09 -8.50 5.26
CA PRO A 59 -7.71 -8.83 4.94
C PRO A 59 -7.49 -8.99 3.44
N GLY A 60 -6.48 -8.29 2.91
CA GLY A 60 -6.03 -8.44 1.54
C GLY A 60 -5.13 -9.68 1.34
N PHE A 61 -4.56 -9.79 0.15
CA PHE A 61 -3.70 -10.92 -0.22
C PHE A 61 -2.53 -11.17 0.75
N TRP A 62 -1.77 -10.14 1.13
CA TRP A 62 -0.57 -10.33 1.96
C TRP A 62 -0.94 -10.61 3.42
N GLU A 63 -1.98 -9.94 3.88
CA GLU A 63 -2.52 -10.07 5.24
C GLU A 63 -3.04 -11.50 5.46
N GLN A 64 -3.73 -12.08 4.46
CA GLN A 64 -4.12 -13.50 4.48
C GLN A 64 -2.94 -14.48 4.43
N ASN A 65 -1.75 -14.04 4.00
CA ASN A 65 -0.53 -14.84 3.90
C ASN A 65 0.46 -14.56 5.06
N GLY A 66 -0.02 -14.05 6.19
CA GLY A 66 0.76 -13.91 7.42
C GLY A 66 1.58 -12.61 7.52
N TYR A 67 1.38 -11.65 6.62
CA TYR A 67 1.96 -10.31 6.78
C TYR A 67 1.12 -9.46 7.73
N HIS A 68 1.77 -8.49 8.36
CA HIS A 68 1.10 -7.60 9.31
C HIS A 68 0.01 -6.73 8.64
N ASP A 69 -1.09 -6.50 9.35
CA ASP A 69 -2.25 -5.75 8.87
C ASP A 69 -1.95 -4.27 8.61
N ARG A 70 -1.14 -3.65 9.47
CA ARG A 70 -0.65 -2.27 9.27
C ARG A 70 0.68 -2.18 8.53
N GLY A 71 1.76 -2.76 9.04
CA GLY A 71 3.04 -2.80 8.33
C GLY A 71 3.95 -1.60 8.61
N ASP A 72 3.97 -1.06 9.82
CA ASP A 72 4.86 0.03 10.21
C ASP A 72 6.33 -0.46 10.35
N PRO A 73 7.27 0.04 9.53
CA PRO A 73 8.66 -0.41 9.57
C PRO A 73 9.41 0.01 10.83
N TRP A 74 8.97 1.06 11.53
CA TRP A 74 9.62 1.55 12.75
C TRP A 74 9.22 0.78 14.00
N LEU A 75 8.05 0.13 13.94
CA LEU A 75 7.57 -0.79 14.97
C LEU A 75 7.88 -2.25 14.64
N GLU A 76 8.65 -2.50 13.58
CA GLU A 76 9.01 -3.84 13.10
C GLU A 76 7.79 -4.73 12.79
N GLN A 77 6.68 -4.13 12.36
CA GLN A 77 5.42 -4.81 12.04
C GLN A 77 5.50 -5.54 10.70
N ARG A 78 6.18 -6.67 10.63
CA ARG A 78 6.40 -7.38 9.36
C ARG A 78 5.41 -8.51 9.15
N TYR A 79 5.20 -9.32 10.15
CA TYR A 79 4.35 -10.50 10.15
C TYR A 79 3.22 -10.36 11.16
N GLN A 80 2.21 -11.22 11.03
CA GLN A 80 1.17 -11.33 12.04
C GLN A 80 1.77 -11.70 13.40
N GLY A 81 1.34 -11.01 14.45
CA GLY A 81 1.83 -11.21 15.82
C GLY A 81 2.98 -10.30 16.22
N ASP A 82 3.56 -9.55 15.27
CA ASP A 82 4.47 -8.43 15.58
C ASP A 82 3.69 -7.29 16.30
N PRO A 83 4.36 -6.48 17.14
CA PRO A 83 3.74 -5.52 18.06
C PRO A 83 2.96 -4.37 17.42
#